data_AF-A0AAU8J630-F1
#
_entry.id   AF-A0AAU8J630-F1
#
_cell.length_a   1.000
_cell.length_b   1.000
_cell.length_c   1.000
_cell.angle_alpha   90.00
_cell.angle_beta   90.00
_cell.angle_gamma   90.00
#
_symmetry.space_group_name_H-M   'P 1'
#
loop_
_entity.id
_entity.type
_entity.pdbx_description
1 polymer ?
#
loop_
_entity_poly.entity_id
_entity_poly.type
_entity_poly.pdbx_seq_one_letter_code
_entity_poly.pdbx_strand_id
1 'polypeptide(L)'
;MEERLFKHRSNLTELPNKFPAPEIDITGAPHEIKERQQKIERMRREWVEQKRAELEEVLAEDKEMIAHRYATQIQQCEQDVIAAQQRYDDAYRNWKEDHQEFGGDLDDIA
;
A
#
# COMPACT_ATOMS: atom_id res chain seq x y z
N MET A 1 2.67 8.65 -1.60
CA MET A 1 2.62 7.40 -0.80
C MET A 1 3.55 7.51 0.39
N GLU A 2 4.84 7.82 0.17
CA GLU A 2 5.78 8.14 1.24
C GLU A 2 5.29 9.28 2.14
N GLU A 3 4.66 10.31 1.57
CA GLU A 3 4.03 11.39 2.34
C GLU A 3 2.96 10.91 3.32
N ARG A 4 2.13 9.91 2.95
CA ARG A 4 1.09 9.36 3.84
C ARG A 4 1.72 8.54 4.96
N LEU A 5 2.75 7.75 4.66
CA LEU A 5 3.52 7.00 5.65
C LEU A 5 4.25 7.95 6.61
N PHE A 6 4.84 9.02 6.08
CA PHE A 6 5.50 10.05 6.87
C PHE A 6 4.50 10.77 7.78
N LYS A 7 3.33 11.14 7.25
CA LYS A 7 2.23 11.73 8.03
C LYS A 7 1.70 10.78 9.10
N HIS A 8 1.55 9.49 8.81
CA HIS A 8 1.16 8.49 9.80
C HIS A 8 2.20 8.39 10.94
N ARG A 9 3.50 8.32 10.61
CA ARG A 9 4.57 8.31 11.62
C ARG A 9 4.59 9.58 12.47
N SER A 10 4.46 10.75 11.84
CA SER A 10 4.36 12.04 12.54
C SER A 10 3.14 12.07 13.46
N ASN A 11 1.97 11.63 12.98
CA ASN A 11 0.76 11.54 13.79
C ASN A 11 0.96 10.66 15.02
N LEU A 12 1.57 9.46 14.87
CA LEU A 12 1.86 8.57 16.00
C LEU A 12 2.74 9.24 17.06
N THR A 13 3.78 9.98 16.65
CA THR A 13 4.67 10.68 17.58
C THR A 13 3.99 11.84 18.30
N GLU A 14 2.99 12.47 17.67
CA GLU A 14 2.29 13.63 18.22
C GLU A 14 1.03 13.26 19.02
N LEU A 15 0.55 12.02 18.95
CA LEU A 15 -0.66 11.56 19.64
C LEU A 15 -0.69 11.94 21.13
N PRO A 16 0.35 11.65 21.94
CA PRO A 16 0.31 11.99 23.36
C PRO A 16 0.07 13.49 23.61
N ASN A 17 0.51 14.37 22.71
CA ASN A 17 0.38 15.81 22.83
C ASN A 17 -0.99 16.34 22.36
N LYS A 18 -1.74 15.53 21.60
CA LYS A 18 -3.07 15.85 21.08
C LYS A 18 -4.20 15.37 21.99
N PHE A 19 -3.88 14.78 23.14
CA PHE A 19 -4.89 14.32 24.11
C PHE A 19 -5.76 15.51 24.56
N PRO A 20 -7.08 15.49 24.32
CA PRO A 20 -7.98 16.53 24.79
C PRO A 20 -8.20 16.34 26.29
N ALA A 21 -7.33 16.96 27.09
CA ALA A 21 -7.43 16.89 28.54
C ALA A 21 -8.77 17.50 29.00
N PRO A 22 -9.59 16.76 29.76
CA PRO A 22 -10.82 17.32 30.30
C PRO A 22 -10.50 18.46 31.26
N GLU A 23 -11.33 19.50 31.26
CA GLU A 23 -11.27 20.60 32.24
C GLU A 23 -11.69 20.05 33.61
N ILE A 24 -10.71 19.51 34.34
CA ILE A 24 -10.89 19.02 35.70
C ILE A 24 -10.25 20.06 36.62
N ASP A 25 -11.04 20.62 37.53
CA ASP A 25 -10.53 21.52 38.55
C ASP A 25 -9.56 20.76 39.47
N ILE A 26 -8.28 21.11 39.43
CA ILE A 26 -7.23 20.47 40.22
C ILE A 26 -7.05 21.25 41.52
N THR A 27 -8.15 21.38 42.27
CA THR A 27 -8.18 22.01 43.59
C THR A 27 -8.66 20.99 44.63
N GLY A 28 -8.04 20.98 45.80
CA GLY A 28 -8.39 20.05 46.88
C GLY A 28 -7.19 19.63 47.72
N ALA A 29 -7.40 18.64 48.58
CA ALA A 29 -6.33 18.08 49.39
C ALA A 29 -5.32 17.32 48.50
N PRO A 30 -4.04 17.18 48.92
CA PRO A 30 -3.00 16.56 48.10
C PRO A 30 -3.33 15.14 47.58
N HIS A 31 -4.11 14.36 48.34
CA HIS A 31 -4.53 13.02 47.95
C HIS A 31 -5.59 13.04 46.83
N GLU A 32 -6.55 13.96 46.88
CA GLU A 32 -7.59 14.13 45.86
C GLU A 32 -6.98 14.64 44.55
N ILE A 33 -6.01 15.56 44.65
CA ILE A 33 -5.23 16.04 43.49
C ILE A 33 -4.51 14.87 42.82
N LYS A 34 -3.85 14.02 43.61
CA LYS A 34 -3.11 12.87 43.09
C LYS A 34 -4.03 11.85 42.42
N GLU A 35 -5.19 11.57 42.99
CA GLU A 35 -6.17 10.66 42.41
C GLU A 35 -6.72 11.19 41.06
N ARG A 36 -7.04 12.48 40.99
CA ARG A 36 -7.48 13.14 39.75
C ARG A 36 -6.38 13.11 38.68
N GLN A 37 -5.13 13.37 39.04
CA GLN A 37 -3.99 13.27 38.11
C GLN A 37 -3.82 11.84 37.57
N GLN A 38 -3.93 10.82 38.43
CA GLN A 38 -3.86 9.42 37.99
C GLN A 38 -5.02 9.05 37.06
N LYS A 39 -6.21 9.59 37.29
CA LYS A 39 -7.36 9.39 36.41
C LYS A 39 -7.13 10.02 35.02
N ILE A 40 -6.65 11.27 34.97
CA ILE A 40 -6.31 11.95 33.69
C ILE A 40 -5.25 11.16 32.93
N GLU A 41 -4.21 10.70 33.62
CA GLU A 41 -3.13 9.94 32.99
C GLU A 41 -3.62 8.59 32.44
N ARG A 42 -4.56 7.93 33.12
CA ARG A 42 -5.20 6.71 32.60
C ARG A 42 -6.01 7.00 31.34
N MET A 43 -6.86 8.03 31.38
CA MET A 43 -7.65 8.45 30.22
C MET A 43 -6.76 8.82 29.04
N ARG A 44 -5.61 9.46 29.29
CA ARG A 44 -4.62 9.79 28.26
C ARG A 44 -4.07 8.54 27.60
N ARG A 45 -3.69 7.52 28.38
CA ARG A 45 -3.16 6.26 27.82
C ARG A 45 -4.21 5.53 27.00
N GLU A 46 -5.41 5.37 27.54
CA GLU A 46 -6.54 4.73 26.83
C GLU A 46 -6.85 5.44 25.51
N TRP A 47 -6.88 6.77 25.53
CA TRP A 47 -7.11 7.57 24.32
C TRP A 47 -5.98 7.43 23.30
N VAL A 48 -4.72 7.44 23.74
CA VAL A 48 -3.57 7.25 22.84
C VAL A 48 -3.58 5.86 22.21
N GLU A 49 -3.88 4.82 22.99
CA GLU A 49 -4.01 3.44 22.48
C GLU A 49 -5.14 3.33 21.46
N GLN A 50 -6.31 3.89 21.76
CA GLN A 50 -7.44 3.89 20.83
C GLN A 50 -7.08 4.59 19.51
N LYS A 51 -6.51 5.80 19.58
CA LYS A 51 -6.16 6.57 18.39
C LYS A 51 -5.00 5.96 17.61
N ARG A 52 -4.08 5.29 18.30
CA ARG A 52 -3.04 4.50 17.65
C ARG A 52 -3.65 3.34 16.86
N ALA A 53 -4.60 2.60 17.43
CA ALA A 53 -5.27 1.51 16.74
C ALA A 53 -6.01 2.00 15.49
N GLU A 54 -6.76 3.11 15.58
CA GLU A 54 -7.42 3.73 14.41
C GLU A 54 -6.42 4.10 13.29
N LEU A 55 -5.26 4.65 13.66
CA LEU A 55 -4.22 4.98 12.68
C LEU A 55 -3.58 3.73 12.06
N GLU A 56 -3.39 2.66 12.85
CA GLU A 56 -2.84 1.38 12.38
C GLU A 56 -3.81 0.68 11.41
N GLU A 57 -5.11 0.76 11.65
CA GLU A 57 -6.16 0.24 10.76
C GLU A 57 -6.13 0.94 9.40
N VAL A 58 -6.13 2.29 9.39
CA VAL A 58 -6.00 3.07 8.14
C VAL A 58 -4.72 2.72 7.38
N LEU A 59 -3.61 2.50 8.09
CA LEU A 59 -2.35 2.08 7.47
C LEU A 59 -2.45 0.67 6.87
N ALA A 60 -3.18 -0.24 7.50
CA ALA A 60 -3.40 -1.59 6.99
C ALA A 60 -4.20 -1.57 5.69
N GLU A 61 -5.30 -0.81 5.65
CA GLU A 61 -6.11 -0.61 4.44
C GLU A 61 -5.29 0.00 3.30
N ASP A 62 -4.50 1.05 3.59
CA ASP A 62 -3.62 1.67 2.60
C ASP A 62 -2.64 0.64 2.01
N LYS A 63 -2.02 -0.20 2.84
CA LYS A 63 -1.09 -1.25 2.40
C LYS A 63 -1.77 -2.30 1.53
N GLU A 64 -2.97 -2.75 1.91
CA GLU A 64 -3.73 -3.74 1.16
C GLU A 64 -4.11 -3.22 -0.22
N MET A 65 -4.64 -2.00 -0.30
CA MET A 65 -4.97 -1.35 -1.57
C MET A 65 -3.75 -1.22 -2.47
N ILE A 66 -2.60 -0.83 -1.92
CA ILE A 66 -1.34 -0.70 -2.67
C ILE A 66 -0.89 -2.07 -3.19
N ALA A 67 -0.89 -3.10 -2.34
CA ALA A 67 -0.50 -4.44 -2.71
C ALA A 67 -1.39 -4.98 -3.84
N HIS A 68 -2.71 -4.83 -3.72
CA HIS A 68 -3.66 -5.24 -4.74
C HIS A 68 -3.39 -4.52 -6.07
N ARG A 69 -3.24 -3.19 -6.05
CA ARG A 69 -2.95 -2.41 -7.27
C ARG A 69 -1.68 -2.89 -7.98
N TYR A 70 -0.59 -3.08 -7.24
CA TYR A 70 0.66 -3.54 -7.85
C TYR A 70 0.56 -4.98 -8.36
N ALA A 71 -0.13 -5.87 -7.63
CA ALA A 71 -0.39 -7.23 -8.11
C ALA A 71 -1.15 -7.23 -9.44
N THR A 72 -2.21 -6.42 -9.55
CA THR A 72 -2.95 -6.27 -10.81
C THR A 72 -2.08 -5.72 -11.94
N GLN A 73 -1.24 -4.71 -11.65
CA GLN A 73 -0.34 -4.14 -12.65
C GLN A 73 0.71 -5.14 -13.13
N ILE A 74 1.30 -5.92 -12.21
CA ILE A 74 2.25 -6.98 -12.56
C ILE A 74 1.59 -8.01 -13.45
N GLN A 75 0.40 -8.49 -13.06
CA GLN A 75 -0.35 -9.47 -13.85
C GLN A 75 -0.66 -8.94 -15.26
N GLN A 76 -1.05 -7.68 -15.38
CA GLN A 76 -1.29 -7.07 -16.69
C GLN A 76 -0.01 -7.03 -17.53
N CYS A 77 1.12 -6.61 -16.95
CA CYS A 77 2.40 -6.60 -17.64
C CYS A 77 2.82 -8.00 -18.10
N GLU A 78 2.62 -9.03 -17.26
CA GLU A 78 2.90 -10.42 -17.62
C GLU A 78 2.05 -10.89 -18.81
N GLN A 79 0.75 -10.56 -18.80
CA GLN A 79 -0.15 -10.86 -19.93
C GLN A 79 0.26 -10.12 -21.20
N ASP A 80 0.65 -8.86 -21.10
CA ASP A 80 1.09 -8.06 -22.24
C ASP A 80 2.38 -8.62 -22.86
N VAL A 81 3.31 -9.10 -22.03
CA VAL A 81 4.54 -9.77 -22.50
C VAL A 81 4.22 -11.06 -23.25
N ILE A 82 3.33 -11.89 -22.70
CA ILE A 82 2.89 -13.13 -23.37
C ILE A 82 2.23 -12.82 -24.72
N ALA A 83 1.33 -11.83 -24.75
CA ALA A 83 0.67 -11.42 -25.98
C ALA A 83 1.66 -10.88 -27.02
N ALA A 84 2.68 -10.13 -26.60
CA ALA A 84 3.73 -9.64 -27.48
C ALA A 84 4.58 -10.78 -28.05
N GLN A 85 4.93 -11.77 -27.23
CA GLN A 85 5.66 -12.97 -27.68
C GLN A 85 4.84 -13.77 -28.70
N GLN A 86 3.55 -13.99 -28.44
CA GLN A 86 2.66 -14.67 -29.40
C GLN A 86 2.59 -13.94 -30.74
N ARG A 87 2.42 -12.61 -30.71
CA ARG A 87 2.43 -11.79 -31.95
C ARG A 87 3.75 -11.88 -32.70
N TYR A 88 4.87 -11.90 -31.99
CA TYR A 88 6.18 -12.08 -32.59
C TYR A 88 6.32 -13.45 -33.23
N ASP A 89 5.94 -14.52 -32.52
CA ASP A 89 6.03 -15.90 -33.01
C ASP A 89 5.14 -16.11 -34.25
N ASP A 90 3.93 -15.56 -34.24
CA ASP A 90 3.02 -15.63 -35.39
C ASP A 90 3.55 -14.83 -36.58
N ALA A 91 4.07 -13.61 -36.35
CA ALA A 91 4.71 -12.83 -37.41
C ALA A 91 5.93 -13.53 -37.99
N TYR A 92 6.74 -14.18 -37.15
CA TYR A 92 7.90 -14.95 -37.57
C TYR A 92 7.49 -16.19 -38.37
N ARG A 93 6.43 -16.90 -37.93
CA ARG A 93 5.89 -18.05 -38.66
C ARG A 93 5.40 -17.65 -40.05
N ASN A 94 4.58 -16.61 -40.13
CA ASN A 94 4.07 -16.09 -41.41
C ASN A 94 5.22 -15.67 -42.34
N TRP A 95 6.21 -14.93 -41.81
CA TRP A 95 7.40 -14.56 -42.58
C TRP A 95 8.14 -15.79 -43.13
N LYS A 96 8.32 -16.82 -42.30
CA LYS A 96 9.01 -18.05 -42.69
C LYS A 96 8.22 -18.83 -43.75
N GLU A 97 6.91 -18.90 -43.64
CA GLU A 97 6.02 -19.57 -44.61
C GLU A 97 6.08 -18.85 -45.97
N ASP A 98 5.94 -17.52 -46.00
CA ASP A 98 6.04 -16.69 -47.22
C ASP A 98 7.41 -16.85 -47.93
N HIS A 99 8.48 -17.10 -47.17
CA HIS A 99 9.84 -17.26 -47.71
C HIS A 99 10.24 -18.73 -47.96
N GLN A 100 9.45 -19.71 -47.52
CA GLN A 100 9.60 -21.12 -47.92
C GLN A 100 8.87 -21.41 -49.23
N GLU A 101 7.75 -20.75 -49.51
CA GLU A 101 7.03 -20.88 -50.79
C GLU A 101 7.87 -20.38 -51.99
N PHE A 102 8.81 -19.45 -51.77
CA PHE A 102 9.72 -18.97 -52.83
C PHE A 102 10.89 -19.92 -53.16
N GLY A 103 11.14 -20.95 -52.36
CA GLY A 103 12.27 -21.88 -52.53
C GLY A 103 11.95 -23.16 -53.29
N GLY A 104 10.68 -23.41 -53.62
CA GLY A 104 10.23 -24.65 -54.28
C GLY A 104 10.27 -24.65 -55.80
N ASP A 105 10.31 -23.49 -56.45
CA ASP A 105 10.21 -23.35 -57.92
C ASP A 105 11.56 -23.16 -58.63
N LEU A 106 12.69 -23.18 -57.90
CA LEU A 106 14.03 -23.03 -58.49
C LEU A 106 14.81 -24.34 -58.67
N ASP A 107 14.31 -25.46 -58.15
CA ASP A 107 14.98 -26.77 -58.27
C ASP A 107 14.56 -27.58 -59.53
N ASP A 108 13.60 -27.11 -60.33
CA ASP A 108 13.17 -27.75 -61.59
C ASP A 108 13.81 -27.14 -62.86
N ILE A 109 14.82 -26.28 -62.71
CA ILE A 109 15.62 -25.74 -63.84
C ILE A 109 17.12 -25.89 -63.55
N ALA A 110 17.62 -27.13 -63.51
CA ALA A 110 19.05 -27.44 -63.66
C ALA A 110 19.27 -28.82 -64.31
#